data_AF-A0A523XFS4-F1
#
_entry.id   AF-A0A523XFS4-F1
#
_cell.length_a   1.000
_cell.length_b   1.000
_cell.length_c   1.000
_cell.angle_alpha   90.00
_cell.angle_beta   90.00
_cell.angle_gamma   90.00
#
_symmetry.space_group_name_H-M   'P 1'
#
loop_
_entity.id
_entity.type
_entity.pdbx_description
1 polymer ?
#
loop_
_entity_poly.entity_id
_entity_poly.type
_entity_poly.pdbx_seq_one_letter_code
_entity_poly.pdbx_strand_id
1 'polypeptide(L)'
;MKVFHIVGNELIPIKEPYQFLNGDVYVIETEGNLWIWLGSKSFADEKFIGSWGAKQIENQNKELKIKTINQGLEPSEFKEQIDF
;
A
#
# COMPACT_ATOMS: atom_id res chain seq x y z
N MET A 1 -3.74 2.85 -11.73
CA MET A 1 -3.20 2.36 -10.44
C MET A 1 -1.88 3.06 -10.15
N LYS A 2 -1.62 3.42 -8.89
CA LYS A 2 -0.31 3.93 -8.44
C LYS A 2 0.15 3.13 -7.24
N VAL A 3 1.44 2.83 -7.17
CA VAL A 3 2.03 2.10 -6.06
C VAL A 3 3.12 2.96 -5.44
N PHE A 4 3.10 3.07 -4.13
CA PHE A 4 4.05 3.83 -3.33
C PHE A 4 4.75 2.86 -2.37
N HIS A 5 6.07 2.86 -2.40
CA HIS A 5 6.91 2.16 -1.44
C HIS A 5 7.24 3.10 -0.28
N ILE A 6 7.05 2.64 0.95
CA ILE A 6 7.44 3.40 2.14
C ILE A 6 8.93 3.16 2.39
N VAL A 7 9.73 4.23 2.28
CA VAL A 7 11.17 4.18 2.57
C VAL A 7 11.49 5.27 3.57
N GLY A 8 11.84 4.88 4.79
CA GLY A 8 11.93 5.83 5.91
C GLY A 8 10.59 6.54 6.09
N ASN A 9 10.60 7.87 6.04
CA ASN A 9 9.41 8.71 6.23
C ASN A 9 8.74 9.17 4.93
N GLU A 10 9.14 8.61 3.78
CA GLU A 10 8.69 9.08 2.47
C GLU A 10 7.90 8.02 1.69
N LEU A 11 6.93 8.48 0.89
CA LEU A 11 6.20 7.67 -0.06
C LEU A 11 6.87 7.76 -1.43
N ILE A 12 7.61 6.73 -1.82
CA ILE A 12 8.31 6.70 -3.10
C ILE A 12 7.43 6.01 -4.14
N PRO A 13 6.96 6.70 -5.19
CA PRO A 13 6.20 6.06 -6.25
C PRO A 13 7.09 5.07 -7.02
N ILE A 14 6.63 3.83 -7.16
CA ILE A 14 7.30 2.79 -7.95
C ILE A 14 6.52 2.49 -9.23
N LYS A 15 7.23 2.03 -10.25
CA LYS A 15 6.66 1.67 -11.57
C LYS A 15 6.77 0.18 -11.80
N GLU A 16 5.97 -0.32 -12.74
CA GLU A 16 6.00 -1.72 -13.17
C GLU A 16 7.37 -2.12 -13.74
N PRO A 17 7.81 -3.37 -13.55
CA PRO A 17 7.14 -4.43 -12.77
C PRO A 17 7.22 -4.16 -11.25
N TYR A 18 6.09 -4.36 -10.56
CA TYR A 18 6.04 -4.16 -9.11
C TYR A 18 6.78 -5.29 -8.40
N GLN A 19 7.66 -4.94 -7.47
CA GLN A 19 8.33 -5.91 -6.60
C GLN A 19 7.96 -5.58 -5.15
N PHE A 20 7.18 -6.46 -4.54
CA PHE A 20 6.75 -6.33 -3.15
C PHE A 20 7.69 -7.13 -2.25
N LEU A 21 8.52 -6.43 -1.48
CA LEU A 21 9.42 -7.04 -0.52
C LEU A 21 8.69 -7.31 0.80
N ASN A 22 8.88 -8.49 1.37
CA ASN A 22 8.23 -8.89 2.62
C ASN A 22 8.67 -8.07 3.85
N GLY A 23 9.78 -7.34 3.74
CA GLY A 23 10.30 -6.44 4.77
C GLY A 23 9.68 -5.05 4.74
N ASP A 24 8.94 -4.69 3.69
CA ASP A 24 8.54 -3.31 3.46
C ASP A 24 7.02 -3.13 3.51
N VAL A 25 6.59 -1.86 3.48
CA VAL A 25 5.18 -1.46 3.40
C VAL A 25 4.92 -0.74 2.09
N TYR A 26 3.78 -1.02 1.48
CA TYR A 26 3.38 -0.38 0.23
C TYR A 26 1.97 0.19 0.35
N VAL A 27 1.74 1.34 -0.28
CA VAL A 27 0.43 1.96 -0.42
C VAL A 27 0.06 1.90 -1.89
N ILE A 28 -1.10 1.32 -2.22
CA ILE A 28 -1.53 1.06 -3.59
C ILE A 28 -2.88 1.72 -3.84
N GLU A 29 -2.88 2.73 -4.70
CA GLU A 29 -4.05 3.46 -5.14
C GLU A 29 -4.66 2.78 -6.36
N THR A 30 -5.89 2.29 -6.20
CA THR A 30 -6.71 1.62 -7.23
C THR A 30 -8.00 2.41 -7.44
N GLU A 31 -8.85 2.00 -8.39
CA GLU A 31 -10.14 2.68 -8.60
C GLU A 31 -11.05 2.53 -7.37
N GLY A 32 -11.24 3.63 -6.64
CA GLY A 32 -12.11 3.71 -5.47
C GLY A 32 -11.56 3.09 -4.17
N ASN A 33 -10.38 2.46 -4.21
CA ASN A 33 -9.76 1.84 -3.03
C ASN A 33 -8.29 2.23 -2.88
N LEU A 34 -7.87 2.38 -1.64
CA LEU A 34 -6.49 2.64 -1.26
C LEU A 34 -6.01 1.52 -0.35
N TRP A 35 -5.17 0.65 -0.89
CA TRP A 35 -4.69 -0.53 -0.20
C TRP A 35 -3.38 -0.24 0.53
N ILE A 36 -3.27 -0.66 1.78
CA ILE A 36 -2.02 -0.62 2.53
C ILE A 36 -1.53 -2.06 2.68
N TRP A 37 -0.54 -2.45 1.89
CA TRP A 37 0.07 -3.77 1.95
C TRP A 37 1.19 -3.79 2.98
N LEU A 38 1.03 -4.65 3.99
CA LEU A 38 1.97 -4.81 5.08
C LEU A 38 2.80 -6.08 4.87
N GLY A 39 4.10 -5.91 4.63
CA GLY A 39 5.06 -7.01 4.64
C GLY A 39 5.02 -7.78 5.97
N SER A 40 5.17 -9.10 5.87
CA SER A 40 5.21 -9.99 7.05
C SER A 40 6.37 -9.68 8.00
N LYS A 41 7.45 -9.09 7.49
CA LYS A 41 8.65 -8.69 8.23
C LYS A 41 8.79 -7.18 8.41
N SER A 42 7.80 -6.38 8.00
CA SER A 42 7.89 -4.93 8.11
C SER A 42 7.79 -4.43 9.54
N PHE A 43 8.48 -3.33 9.81
CA PHE A 43 8.57 -2.74 11.14
C PHE A 43 7.34 -1.89 11.48
N ALA A 44 7.11 -1.67 12.78
CA ALA A 44 5.91 -0.98 13.25
C ALA A 44 5.85 0.50 12.85
N ASP A 45 7.02 1.15 12.73
CA ASP A 45 7.18 2.51 12.22
C ASP A 45 6.76 2.62 10.76
N GLU A 46 7.19 1.69 9.89
CA GLU A 46 6.82 1.67 8.48
C GLU A 46 5.30 1.49 8.30
N LYS A 47 4.67 0.64 9.12
CA LYS A 47 3.22 0.45 9.13
C LYS A 47 2.48 1.74 9.51
N PHE A 48 3.02 2.50 10.47
CA PHE A 48 2.47 3.80 10.85
C PHE A 48 2.58 4.81 9.71
N ILE A 49 3.73 4.88 9.06
CA ILE A 49 4.00 5.80 7.95
C ILE A 49 3.13 5.45 6.73
N GLY A 50 2.96 4.15 6.43
CA GLY A 50 2.03 3.70 5.40
C GLY A 50 0.58 4.11 5.68
N SER A 51 0.13 3.97 6.94
CA SER A 51 -1.21 4.39 7.36
C SER A 51 -1.39 5.91 7.27
N TRP A 52 -0.38 6.67 7.68
CA TRP A 52 -0.38 8.13 7.57
C TRP A 52 -0.40 8.59 6.12
N GLY A 53 0.46 8.01 5.28
CA GLY A 53 0.54 8.30 3.86
C GLY A 53 -0.77 7.97 3.12
N ALA A 54 -1.38 6.83 3.45
CA ALA A 54 -2.70 6.50 2.92
C ALA A 54 -3.77 7.53 3.33
N LYS A 55 -3.73 8.00 4.59
CA LYS A 55 -4.66 9.04 5.05
C LYS A 55 -4.46 10.38 4.35
N GLN A 56 -3.22 10.74 3.99
CA GLN A 56 -2.93 11.93 3.20
C GLN A 56 -3.54 11.84 1.80
N ILE A 57 -3.40 10.68 1.13
CA ILE A 57 -3.97 10.43 -0.20
C ILE A 57 -5.51 10.43 -0.14
N GLU A 58 -6.11 9.77 0.85
CA GLU A 58 -7.56 9.80 1.09
C GLU A 58 -8.08 11.22 1.35
N ASN A 59 -7.32 12.07 2.06
CA ASN A 59 -7.74 13.44 2.30
C ASN A 59 -7.76 14.30 1.02
N GLN A 60 -6.90 13.97 0.05
CA GLN A 60 -6.92 14.57 -1.29
C GLN A 60 -8.06 14.01 -2.15
N ASN A 61 -8.40 12.73 -1.97
CA ASN A 61 -9.46 12.05 -2.70
C ASN A 61 -10.34 11.21 -1.76
N LYS A 62 -11.39 11.85 -1.23
CA LYS A 62 -12.28 11.28 -0.20
C LYS A 62 -13.15 10.13 -0.68
N GLU A 63 -13.16 9.86 -1.98
CA GLU A 63 -13.88 8.71 -2.55
C GLU A 63 -13.13 7.39 -2.35
N LEU A 64 -11.82 7.46 -2.07
CA LEU A 64 -10.98 6.29 -1.82
C LEU A 64 -11.26 5.71 -0.45
N LYS A 65 -11.47 4.39 -0.39
CA LYS A 65 -11.58 3.65 0.88
C LYS A 65 -10.25 3.02 1.26
N ILE A 66 -9.74 3.38 2.43
CA ILE A 66 -8.52 2.77 2.97
C ILE A 66 -8.80 1.34 3.42
N LYS A 67 -8.03 0.38 2.89
CA LYS A 67 -8.08 -1.04 3.26
C LYS A 67 -6.67 -1.53 3.59
N THR A 68 -6.47 -2.08 4.78
CA THR A 68 -5.19 -2.67 5.18
C THR A 68 -5.18 -4.16 4.89
N ILE A 69 -4.10 -4.64 4.28
CA ILE A 69 -3.89 -6.06 3.94
C ILE A 69 -2.53 -6.51 4.46
N ASN A 70 -2.50 -7.72 5.01
CA ASN A 70 -1.27 -8.35 5.47
C ASN A 70 -0.78 -9.31 4.40
N GLN A 71 0.53 -9.39 4.22
CA GLN A 71 1.15 -10.35 3.33
C GLN A 71 0.66 -11.79 3.62
N GLY A 72 0.22 -12.49 2.59
CA GLY A 72 -0.34 -13.84 2.66
C GLY A 72 -1.83 -13.91 3.02
N LEU A 73 -2.45 -12.78 3.37
CA LEU A 73 -3.89 -12.64 3.62
C LEU A 73 -4.53 -11.68 2.60
N GLU A 74 -3.98 -11.61 1.39
CA GLU A 74 -4.51 -10.72 0.37
C GLU A 74 -5.88 -11.20 -0.13
N PRO A 75 -6.93 -10.36 -0.07
CA PRO A 75 -8.25 -10.72 -0.58
C PRO A 75 -8.23 -10.89 -2.10
N SER A 76 -9.14 -11.70 -2.64
CA SER A 76 -9.24 -11.93 -4.09
C SER A 76 -9.41 -10.64 -4.89
N GLU A 77 -10.20 -9.67 -4.37
CA GLU A 77 -10.38 -8.34 -4.97
C GLU A 77 -9.05 -7.62 -5.22
N PHE A 78 -8.08 -7.78 -4.32
CA PHE A 78 -6.77 -7.15 -4.45
C PHE A 78 -5.90 -7.89 -5.48
N LYS A 79 -5.94 -9.22 -5.48
CA LYS A 79 -5.19 -10.06 -6.44
C LYS A 79 -5.69 -9.90 -7.88
N GLU A 80 -6.97 -9.55 -8.06
CA GLU A 80 -7.53 -9.24 -9.39
C GLU A 80 -7.06 -7.86 -9.92
N GLN A 81 -6.58 -6.97 -9.03
CA GLN A 81 -6.16 -5.62 -9.36
C GLN A 81 -4.64 -5.48 -9.54
N ILE A 82 -3.85 -6.44 -9.05
CA ILE A 82 -2.38 -6.42 -9.08
C ILE A 82 -1.85 -7.81 -9.43
N ASP A 83 -1.05 -7.88 -10.49
CA ASP A 83 -0.20 -9.03 -10.77
C ASP A 83 1.01 -9.02 -9.81
N PHE A 84 1.14 -10.09 -9.01
CA PHE A 84 2.24 -10.34 -8.07
C PHE A 84 3.37 -11.16 -8.70
#